data_AF-A0A5S5MCB2-F1
#
_entry.id   AF-A0A5S5MCB2-F1
#
_cell.length_a   1.000
_cell.length_b   1.000
_cell.length_c   1.000
_cell.angle_alpha   90.00
_cell.angle_beta   90.00
_cell.angle_gamma   90.00
#
_symmetry.space_group_name_H-M   'P 1'
#
loop_
_entity.id
_entity.type
_entity.pdbx_description
1 polymer ?
#
loop_
_entity_poly.entity_id
_entity_poly.type
_entity_poly.pdbx_seq_one_letter_code
_entity_poly.pdbx_strand_id
1 'polypeptide(L)'
;MMTVTEKEYPAANFIPDLLAFVISLLFAFHMQWEMADLVWSLWLSSLVLGYLTFFSACAGAVYYVLMQKDSTEYRNVKDILIALAGCLFFLAFFSFHFGAFHSAHASFLSSFFPLEGLEAELKGLGLNPIHMWAFVFKNLLFPYSFFLVAVVIAEREHVFSHLLKGIRAGSGIRVYENKDSNPLADIIMRPYINVIRMHFLIFFFAFCYYHNTDDWFVFATVYAVYFFPWQSIHGLWAKIILIGITLMIVFSLSFFTETGSRKSRGQDSHIIDAEIIARDGRFIAYSDAMVLDTETGLMWAAADSGGNQTWSNALIYCRNYRGGGYRDWRMPTAMELKTLYDKNQGYLYGRQTQWTVHLTELIHLSVPSIWSSDKNKDGAIRVNFIYGTENPTPMSGGSLRRSVAALPVRKHSDGRIYDADLGI
;
A
#
# COMPACT_ATOMS: atom_id res chain seq x y z
N MET A 1 8.35 48.84 -17.68
CA MET A 1 8.17 48.11 -16.42
C MET A 1 6.69 47.76 -16.33
N MET A 2 6.31 46.58 -16.83
CA MET A 2 4.94 46.07 -16.71
C MET A 2 5.03 44.75 -15.96
N THR A 3 4.25 44.73 -14.89
CA THR A 3 4.14 43.75 -13.83
C THR A 3 3.83 42.36 -14.36
N VAL A 4 4.55 41.37 -13.83
CA VAL A 4 4.20 39.96 -13.88
C VAL A 4 2.79 39.84 -13.30
N THR A 5 1.78 39.67 -14.15
CA THR A 5 0.45 39.30 -13.69
C THR A 5 0.55 37.88 -13.16
N GLU A 6 0.41 37.72 -11.84
CA GLU A 6 0.04 36.43 -11.25
C GLU A 6 -1.09 35.85 -12.10
N LYS A 7 -0.86 34.65 -12.62
CA LYS A 7 -1.87 33.91 -13.37
C LYS A 7 -2.97 33.60 -12.37
N GLU A 8 -4.03 34.41 -12.33
CA GLU A 8 -5.23 34.10 -11.55
C GLU A 8 -5.71 32.72 -12.03
N TYR A 9 -5.63 31.72 -11.15
CA TYR A 9 -6.28 30.44 -11.37
C TYR A 9 -7.79 30.70 -11.22
N PRO A 10 -8.59 30.65 -12.30
CA PRO A 10 -10.01 30.93 -12.17
C PRO A 10 -10.64 29.86 -11.28
N ALA A 11 -11.44 30.28 -10.29
CA ALA A 11 -12.16 29.42 -9.35
C ALA A 11 -12.99 28.30 -10.05
N ALA A 12 -13.30 28.46 -11.34
CA ALA A 12 -13.95 27.48 -12.19
C ALA A 12 -13.16 26.15 -12.38
N ASN A 13 -11.84 26.14 -12.19
CA ASN A 13 -11.03 24.93 -12.36
C ASN A 13 -10.92 24.07 -11.09
N PHE A 14 -11.41 24.56 -9.94
CA PHE A 14 -11.27 23.90 -8.64
C PHE A 14 -12.33 22.81 -8.38
N ILE A 15 -13.57 23.00 -8.87
CA ILE A 15 -14.70 22.11 -8.57
C ILE A 15 -14.45 20.67 -9.06
N PRO A 16 -13.97 20.44 -10.31
CA PRO A 16 -13.69 19.08 -10.77
C PRO A 16 -12.63 18.37 -9.93
N ASP A 17 -11.61 19.10 -9.46
CA ASP A 17 -10.54 18.56 -8.62
C ASP A 17 -11.05 18.18 -7.24
N LEU A 18 -11.86 19.05 -6.62
CA LEU A 18 -12.47 18.77 -5.33
C LEU A 18 -13.45 17.59 -5.40
N LEU A 19 -14.26 17.49 -6.46
CA LEU A 19 -15.19 16.37 -6.64
C LEU A 19 -14.44 15.06 -6.86
N ALA A 20 -13.43 15.04 -7.74
CA ALA A 20 -12.57 13.89 -7.96
C ALA A 20 -11.92 13.43 -6.65
N PHE A 21 -11.39 14.37 -5.87
CA PHE A 21 -10.81 14.13 -4.56
C PHE A 21 -11.80 13.48 -3.58
N VAL A 22 -12.97 14.10 -3.38
CA VAL A 22 -13.97 13.62 -2.41
C VAL A 22 -14.51 12.25 -2.82
N ILE A 23 -14.80 12.04 -4.11
CA ILE A 23 -15.34 10.77 -4.61
C ILE A 23 -14.31 9.64 -4.42
N SER A 24 -13.04 9.88 -4.73
CA SER A 24 -11.99 8.88 -4.50
C SER A 24 -11.76 8.58 -3.03
N LEU A 25 -11.82 9.59 -2.16
CA LEU A 25 -11.68 9.39 -0.73
C LEU A 25 -12.87 8.59 -0.16
N LEU A 26 -14.09 8.90 -0.57
CA LEU A 26 -15.29 8.16 -0.16
C LEU A 26 -15.27 6.72 -0.66
N PHE A 27 -14.80 6.49 -1.89
CA PHE A 27 -14.64 5.15 -2.42
C PHE A 27 -13.58 4.34 -1.65
N ALA A 28 -12.41 4.93 -1.40
CA ALA A 28 -11.36 4.30 -0.60
C ALA A 28 -11.87 3.94 0.81
N PHE A 29 -12.62 4.85 1.44
CA PHE A 29 -13.28 4.58 2.73
C PHE A 29 -14.29 3.43 2.63
N HIS A 30 -15.15 3.43 1.62
CA HIS A 30 -16.18 2.39 1.44
C HIS A 30 -15.56 1.01 1.16
N MET A 31 -14.49 0.96 0.38
CA MET A 31 -13.78 -0.26 0.03
C MET A 31 -12.80 -0.71 1.12
N GLN A 32 -12.72 0.01 2.24
CA GLN A 32 -11.80 -0.27 3.35
C GLN A 32 -10.34 -0.40 2.87
N TRP A 33 -9.93 0.49 1.96
CA TRP A 33 -8.58 0.47 1.40
C TRP A 33 -7.51 0.64 2.47
N GLU A 34 -6.49 -0.21 2.38
CA GLU A 34 -5.28 -0.14 3.19
C GLU A 34 -4.19 0.68 2.48
N MET A 35 -3.10 1.00 3.18
CA MET A 35 -1.97 1.76 2.61
C MET A 35 -1.44 1.11 1.31
N ALA A 36 -1.43 -0.22 1.24
CA ALA A 36 -1.00 -0.96 0.06
C ALA A 36 -1.87 -0.62 -1.17
N ASP A 37 -3.20 -0.54 -1.00
CA ASP A 37 -4.12 -0.25 -2.11
C ASP A 37 -3.88 1.15 -2.68
N LEU A 38 -3.62 2.13 -1.82
CA LEU A 38 -3.29 3.50 -2.23
C LEU A 38 -1.98 3.54 -3.01
N VAL A 39 -0.95 2.86 -2.51
CA VAL A 39 0.38 2.82 -3.11
C VAL A 39 0.32 2.18 -4.50
N TRP A 40 -0.37 1.05 -4.65
CA TRP A 40 -0.55 0.38 -5.94
C TRP A 40 -1.44 1.18 -6.90
N SER A 41 -2.43 1.90 -6.37
CA SER A 41 -3.25 2.85 -7.14
C SER A 41 -2.44 4.04 -7.66
N LEU A 42 -1.55 4.60 -6.85
CA LEU A 42 -0.64 5.68 -7.26
C LEU A 42 0.39 5.20 -8.29
N TRP A 43 0.96 4.00 -8.09
CA TRP A 43 1.88 3.39 -9.05
C TRP A 43 1.21 3.12 -10.40
N LEU A 44 0.00 2.55 -10.40
CA LEU A 44 -0.78 2.33 -11.61
C LEU A 44 -1.09 3.66 -12.30
N SER A 45 -1.47 4.67 -11.52
CA SER A 45 -1.80 5.99 -12.05
C SER A 45 -0.59 6.68 -12.66
N SER A 46 0.60 6.59 -12.05
CA SER A 46 1.83 7.16 -12.62
C SER A 46 2.20 6.50 -13.95
N LEU A 47 2.05 5.18 -14.03
CA LEU A 47 2.28 4.43 -15.27
C LEU A 47 1.32 4.89 -16.36
N VAL A 48 0.01 4.90 -16.10
CA VAL A 48 -1.01 5.27 -17.09
C VAL A 48 -0.87 6.72 -17.52
N LEU A 49 -0.67 7.66 -16.57
CA LEU A 49 -0.49 9.07 -16.88
C LEU A 49 0.73 9.34 -17.75
N GLY A 50 1.84 8.62 -17.53
CA GLY A 50 3.04 8.75 -18.36
C GLY A 50 2.74 8.44 -19.83
N TYR A 51 2.06 7.32 -20.08
CA TYR A 51 1.64 6.93 -21.43
C TYR A 51 0.57 7.86 -22.00
N LEU A 52 -0.41 8.29 -21.20
CA LEU A 52 -1.45 9.21 -21.65
C LEU A 52 -0.87 10.58 -22.05
N THR A 53 0.12 11.07 -21.32
CA THR A 53 0.85 12.30 -21.64
C THR A 53 1.64 12.14 -22.95
N PHE A 54 2.32 11.01 -23.12
CA PHE A 54 3.02 10.69 -24.37
C PHE A 54 2.07 10.66 -25.57
N PHE A 55 0.95 9.92 -25.48
CA PHE A 55 -0.02 9.83 -26.56
C PHE A 55 -0.68 11.19 -26.87
N SER A 56 -0.94 12.00 -25.84
CA SER A 56 -1.44 13.37 -26.02
C SER A 56 -0.46 14.25 -26.79
N ALA A 57 0.84 14.13 -26.50
CA ALA A 57 1.89 14.85 -27.22
C ALA A 57 1.99 14.40 -28.68
N CYS A 58 1.99 13.08 -28.94
CA CYS A 58 1.97 12.53 -30.29
C CYS A 58 0.75 12.97 -31.09
N ALA A 59 -0.44 12.91 -30.49
CA ALA A 59 -1.68 13.35 -31.12
C ALA A 59 -1.65 14.85 -31.46
N GLY A 60 -1.14 15.70 -30.55
CA GLY A 60 -0.94 17.11 -30.81
C GLY A 60 0.01 17.40 -31.96
N ALA A 61 1.15 16.69 -32.02
CA ALA A 61 2.14 16.83 -33.08
C ALA A 61 1.59 16.39 -34.45
N VAL A 62 0.91 15.23 -34.51
CA VAL A 62 0.28 14.75 -35.74
C VAL A 62 -0.82 15.70 -36.20
N TYR A 63 -1.68 16.16 -35.28
CA TYR A 63 -2.74 17.11 -35.63
C TYR A 63 -2.18 18.42 -36.17
N TYR A 64 -1.12 18.96 -35.56
CA TYR A 64 -0.45 20.17 -36.03
C TYR A 64 0.03 20.03 -37.48
N VAL A 65 0.69 18.91 -37.82
CA VAL A 65 1.15 18.61 -39.19
C VAL A 65 -0.02 18.47 -40.16
N LEU A 66 -1.14 17.89 -39.73
CA LEU A 66 -2.34 17.72 -40.58
C LEU A 66 -3.04 19.04 -40.90
N MET A 67 -3.04 20.00 -39.97
CA MET A 67 -3.89 21.20 -40.02
C MET A 67 -3.18 22.49 -40.42
N GLN A 68 -1.85 22.50 -40.55
CA GLN A 68 -1.08 23.67 -40.99
C GLN A 68 -1.54 24.18 -42.38
N LYS A 69 -1.78 25.49 -42.50
CA LYS A 69 -2.61 26.08 -43.59
C LYS A 69 -1.86 26.91 -44.67
N ASP A 70 -0.53 27.05 -44.62
CA ASP A 70 0.29 27.75 -45.64
C ASP A 70 1.55 26.89 -45.92
N SER A 71 2.14 26.75 -47.12
CA SER A 71 1.92 27.31 -48.46
C SER A 71 2.62 26.38 -49.49
N THR A 72 2.06 26.27 -50.70
CA THR A 72 2.61 25.67 -51.93
C THR A 72 2.82 24.14 -51.99
N GLU A 73 2.09 23.52 -52.93
CA GLU A 73 2.33 22.27 -53.69
C GLU A 73 3.15 21.13 -53.06
N TYR A 74 2.49 19.97 -52.93
CA TYR A 74 2.98 18.71 -52.35
C TYR A 74 3.19 18.75 -50.83
N ARG A 75 2.06 18.85 -50.12
CA ARG A 75 1.91 18.42 -48.73
C ARG A 75 2.47 17.00 -48.61
N ASN A 76 3.66 16.88 -48.04
CA ASN A 76 4.42 15.65 -48.14
C ASN A 76 3.79 14.64 -47.19
N VAL A 77 3.21 13.59 -47.75
CA VAL A 77 3.01 12.31 -47.05
C VAL A 77 4.27 11.96 -46.23
N LYS A 78 5.46 12.37 -46.69
CA LYS A 78 6.72 12.31 -45.94
C LYS A 78 6.69 12.98 -44.56
N ASP A 79 6.12 14.17 -44.38
CA ASP A 79 6.10 14.86 -43.07
C ASP A 79 5.19 14.13 -42.07
N ILE A 80 4.06 13.62 -42.55
CA ILE A 80 3.17 12.76 -41.76
C ILE A 80 3.87 11.45 -41.41
N LEU A 81 4.52 10.81 -42.39
CA LEU A 81 5.28 9.58 -42.17
C LEU A 81 6.45 9.79 -41.20
N ILE A 82 7.15 10.92 -41.28
CA ILE A 82 8.22 11.31 -40.36
C ILE A 82 7.66 11.51 -38.95
N ALA A 83 6.54 12.22 -38.80
CA ALA A 83 5.89 12.42 -37.51
C ALA A 83 5.45 11.08 -36.89
N LEU A 84 4.82 10.20 -37.67
CA LEU A 84 4.39 8.87 -37.23
C LEU A 84 5.59 7.97 -36.90
N ALA A 85 6.63 7.96 -37.73
CA ALA A 85 7.85 7.20 -37.48
C ALA A 85 8.56 7.69 -36.21
N GLY A 86 8.61 9.00 -35.98
CA GLY A 86 9.10 9.60 -34.75
C GLY A 86 8.29 9.15 -33.53
N CYS A 87 6.96 9.21 -33.62
CA CYS A 87 6.08 8.73 -32.54
C CYS A 87 6.31 7.24 -32.24
N LEU A 88 6.47 6.39 -33.26
CA LEU A 88 6.73 4.96 -33.06
C LEU A 88 8.10 4.71 -32.42
N PHE A 89 9.15 5.40 -32.89
CA PHE A 89 10.49 5.31 -32.31
C PHE A 89 10.47 5.73 -30.84
N PHE A 90 9.89 6.90 -30.53
CA PHE A 90 9.83 7.38 -29.17
C PHE A 90 8.89 6.56 -28.29
N LEU A 91 7.83 5.93 -28.84
CA LEU A 91 7.01 5.00 -28.08
C LEU A 91 7.82 3.77 -27.64
N ALA A 92 8.65 3.22 -28.52
CA ALA A 92 9.52 2.10 -28.19
C ALA A 92 10.57 2.50 -27.14
N PHE A 93 11.25 3.63 -27.36
CA PHE A 93 12.22 4.18 -26.41
C PHE A 93 11.60 4.46 -25.05
N PHE A 94 10.45 5.15 -25.03
CA PHE A 94 9.71 5.50 -23.83
C PHE A 94 9.25 4.24 -23.10
N SER A 95 8.64 3.29 -23.81
CA SER A 95 8.18 2.04 -23.20
C SER A 95 9.33 1.26 -22.56
N PHE A 96 10.48 1.19 -23.21
CA PHE A 96 11.64 0.53 -22.63
C PHE A 96 12.12 1.26 -21.36
N HIS A 97 12.39 2.56 -21.43
CA HIS A 97 12.98 3.29 -20.28
C HIS A 97 11.98 3.50 -19.15
N PHE A 98 10.80 4.02 -19.47
CA PHE A 98 9.75 4.34 -18.51
C PHE A 98 9.10 3.08 -17.95
N GLY A 99 8.81 2.09 -18.81
CA GLY A 99 8.22 0.82 -18.40
C GLY A 99 9.19 -0.02 -17.57
N ALA A 100 10.46 -0.15 -17.98
CA ALA A 100 11.45 -0.89 -17.20
C ALA A 100 11.69 -0.26 -15.82
N PHE A 101 11.73 1.08 -15.75
CA PHE A 101 11.78 1.80 -14.48
C PHE A 101 10.57 1.48 -13.60
N HIS A 102 9.35 1.46 -14.15
CA HIS A 102 8.15 1.09 -13.39
C HIS A 102 8.16 -0.38 -12.94
N SER A 103 8.65 -1.32 -13.76
CA SER A 103 8.82 -2.72 -13.35
C SER A 103 9.80 -2.88 -12.19
N ALA A 104 10.95 -2.20 -12.24
CA ALA A 104 11.92 -2.20 -11.15
C ALA A 104 11.32 -1.57 -9.88
N HIS A 105 10.59 -0.49 -10.05
CA HIS A 105 9.92 0.20 -8.95
C HIS A 105 8.80 -0.65 -8.32
N ALA A 106 7.99 -1.36 -9.12
CA ALA A 106 7.00 -2.32 -8.64
C ALA A 106 7.66 -3.44 -7.83
N SER A 107 8.81 -3.93 -8.29
CA SER A 107 9.58 -4.95 -7.56
C SER A 107 10.04 -4.43 -6.19
N PHE A 108 10.52 -3.18 -6.13
CA PHE A 108 10.89 -2.56 -4.86
C PHE A 108 9.67 -2.34 -3.95
N LEU A 109 8.56 -1.78 -4.48
CA LEU A 109 7.30 -1.60 -3.75
C LEU A 109 6.78 -2.90 -3.16
N SER A 110 6.85 -4.00 -3.90
CA SER A 110 6.40 -5.32 -3.43
C SER A 110 7.17 -5.85 -2.20
N SER A 111 8.33 -5.27 -1.88
CA SER A 111 9.08 -5.62 -0.67
C SER A 111 8.47 -5.02 0.60
N PHE A 112 7.67 -3.95 0.47
CA PHE A 112 6.98 -3.26 1.56
C PHE A 112 5.47 -3.51 1.52
N PHE A 113 4.90 -3.50 0.32
CA PHE A 113 3.47 -3.64 0.05
C PHE A 113 3.26 -4.80 -0.94
N PRO A 114 3.41 -6.07 -0.50
CA PRO A 114 3.31 -7.22 -1.40
C PRO A 114 1.90 -7.35 -2.01
N LEU A 115 1.85 -7.71 -3.30
CA LEU A 115 0.61 -8.14 -3.94
C LEU A 115 0.44 -9.65 -3.75
N GLU A 116 -0.38 -10.02 -2.79
CA GLU A 116 -0.53 -11.39 -2.36
C GLU A 116 -0.99 -12.33 -3.48
N GLY A 117 -0.29 -13.45 -3.63
CA GLY A 117 -0.56 -14.43 -4.68
C GLY A 117 -0.06 -14.03 -6.07
N LEU A 118 0.54 -12.84 -6.22
CA LEU A 118 1.11 -12.34 -7.46
C LEU A 118 2.63 -12.18 -7.41
N GLU A 119 3.30 -12.59 -6.33
CA GLU A 119 4.73 -12.33 -6.10
C GLU A 119 5.62 -13.01 -7.14
N ALA A 120 5.23 -14.21 -7.59
CA ALA A 120 5.95 -14.94 -8.63
C ALA A 120 5.79 -14.27 -10.01
N GLU A 121 4.58 -13.82 -10.35
CA GLU A 121 4.31 -13.08 -11.60
C GLU A 121 5.07 -11.74 -11.60
N LEU A 122 5.07 -11.04 -10.47
CA LEU A 122 5.72 -9.75 -10.32
C LEU A 122 7.25 -9.85 -10.40
N LYS A 123 7.86 -10.87 -9.79
CA LYS A 123 9.29 -11.19 -9.96
C LYS A 123 9.64 -11.59 -11.39
N GLY A 124 8.68 -12.19 -12.12
CA GLY A 124 8.81 -12.60 -13.51
C GLY A 124 8.75 -11.45 -14.53
N LEU A 125 8.36 -10.23 -14.11
CA LEU A 125 8.19 -9.09 -15.01
C LEU A 125 9.46 -8.73 -15.80
N GLY A 126 10.62 -8.75 -15.12
CA GLY A 126 11.88 -8.25 -15.67
C GLY A 126 11.78 -6.82 -16.21
N LEU A 127 12.68 -6.45 -17.13
CA LEU A 127 12.69 -5.15 -17.81
C LEU A 127 11.89 -5.19 -19.13
N ASN A 128 10.78 -5.95 -19.16
CA ASN A 128 9.96 -6.13 -20.36
C ASN A 128 8.64 -5.34 -20.24
N PRO A 129 8.48 -4.22 -20.97
CA PRO A 129 7.28 -3.38 -20.85
C PRO A 129 6.01 -4.07 -21.36
N ILE A 130 6.10 -5.00 -22.31
CA ILE A 130 4.94 -5.75 -22.80
C ILE A 130 4.42 -6.68 -21.70
N HIS A 131 5.34 -7.37 -21.02
CA HIS A 131 4.98 -8.27 -19.93
C HIS A 131 4.42 -7.50 -18.72
N MET A 132 5.00 -6.34 -18.40
CA MET A 132 4.47 -5.42 -17.38
C MET A 132 3.03 -5.00 -17.70
N TRP A 133 2.74 -4.56 -18.92
CA TRP A 133 1.37 -4.19 -19.29
C TRP A 133 0.41 -5.39 -19.24
N ALA A 134 0.83 -6.58 -19.69
CA ALA A 134 0.02 -7.79 -19.57
C ALA A 134 -0.34 -8.08 -18.10
N PHE A 135 0.63 -7.96 -17.19
CA PHE A 135 0.39 -8.08 -15.75
C PHE A 135 -0.57 -7.01 -15.22
N VAL A 136 -0.39 -5.74 -15.61
CA VAL A 136 -1.27 -4.65 -15.21
C VAL A 136 -2.71 -4.92 -15.65
N PHE A 137 -2.94 -5.26 -16.92
CA PHE A 137 -4.29 -5.53 -17.44
C PHE A 137 -4.95 -6.71 -16.74
N LYS A 138 -4.19 -7.77 -16.47
CA LYS A 138 -4.70 -8.98 -15.83
C LYS A 138 -5.03 -8.76 -14.36
N ASN A 139 -4.16 -8.06 -13.63
CA ASN A 139 -4.14 -8.11 -12.17
C ASN A 139 -4.42 -6.77 -11.48
N LEU A 140 -4.01 -5.64 -12.07
CA LEU A 140 -4.02 -4.35 -11.37
C LEU A 140 -5.09 -3.38 -11.87
N LEU A 141 -5.49 -3.50 -13.14
CA LEU A 141 -6.36 -2.51 -13.76
C LEU A 141 -7.71 -2.42 -13.03
N PHE A 142 -8.38 -3.55 -12.78
CA PHE A 142 -9.67 -3.52 -12.12
C PHE A 142 -9.60 -3.05 -10.64
N PRO A 143 -8.77 -3.64 -9.75
CA PRO A 143 -8.78 -3.28 -8.33
C PRO A 143 -8.32 -1.85 -8.05
N TYR A 144 -7.42 -1.30 -8.87
CA TYR A 144 -6.73 -0.03 -8.55
C TYR A 144 -7.06 1.14 -9.52
N SER A 145 -7.94 0.94 -10.51
CA SER A 145 -8.27 2.00 -11.50
C SER A 145 -9.27 3.04 -11.01
N PHE A 146 -10.00 2.82 -9.91
CA PHE A 146 -10.96 3.83 -9.45
C PHE A 146 -10.25 5.14 -9.11
N PHE A 147 -9.08 5.04 -8.49
CA PHE A 147 -8.24 6.17 -8.16
C PHE A 147 -7.63 6.86 -9.38
N LEU A 148 -7.37 6.09 -10.45
CA LEU A 148 -6.85 6.63 -11.71
C LEU A 148 -7.77 7.70 -12.29
N VAL A 149 -9.10 7.58 -12.15
CA VAL A 149 -10.05 8.57 -12.65
C VAL A 149 -9.81 9.94 -12.01
N ALA A 150 -9.68 9.98 -10.67
CA ALA A 150 -9.43 11.23 -9.98
C ALA A 150 -8.06 11.81 -10.30
N VAL A 151 -7.04 10.95 -10.42
CA VAL A 151 -5.70 11.37 -10.80
C VAL A 151 -5.67 11.98 -12.22
N VAL A 152 -6.39 11.38 -13.19
CA VAL A 152 -6.49 11.91 -14.56
C VAL A 152 -7.23 13.24 -14.58
N ILE A 153 -8.27 13.41 -13.76
CA ILE A 153 -8.96 14.70 -13.62
C ILE A 153 -7.99 15.73 -13.04
N ALA A 154 -7.33 15.43 -11.92
CA ALA A 154 -6.40 16.34 -11.25
C ALA A 154 -5.24 16.77 -12.16
N GLU A 155 -4.71 15.86 -12.98
CA GLU A 155 -3.56 16.13 -13.86
C GLU A 155 -3.97 16.51 -15.30
N ARG A 156 -5.28 16.71 -15.58
CA ARG A 156 -5.83 16.91 -16.93
C ARG A 156 -5.14 18.04 -17.71
N GLU A 157 -4.86 19.15 -17.06
CA GLU A 157 -4.22 20.30 -17.71
C GLU A 157 -2.81 19.97 -18.16
N HIS A 158 -2.07 19.19 -17.36
CA HIS A 158 -0.73 18.78 -17.71
C HIS A 158 -0.77 17.76 -18.85
N VAL A 159 -1.55 16.68 -18.66
CA VAL A 159 -1.65 15.55 -19.60
C VAL A 159 -2.02 16.02 -20.99
N PHE A 160 -3.04 16.88 -21.11
CA PHE A 160 -3.57 17.31 -22.40
C PHE A 160 -2.96 18.62 -22.91
N SER A 161 -2.00 19.22 -22.20
CA SER A 161 -1.40 20.52 -22.57
C SER A 161 -0.84 20.53 -24.00
N HIS A 162 -0.11 19.49 -24.39
CA HIS A 162 0.50 19.40 -25.72
C HIS A 162 -0.50 19.09 -26.83
N LEU A 163 -1.51 18.27 -26.54
CA LEU A 163 -2.63 18.07 -27.46
C LEU A 163 -3.32 19.39 -27.77
N LEU A 164 -3.67 20.15 -26.72
CA LEU A 164 -4.31 21.45 -26.85
C LEU A 164 -3.43 22.48 -27.57
N LYS A 165 -2.12 22.49 -27.31
CA LYS A 165 -1.15 23.33 -28.05
C LYS A 165 -1.13 23.00 -29.53
N GLY A 166 -1.01 21.71 -29.88
CA GLY A 166 -1.02 21.23 -31.25
C GLY A 166 -2.32 21.58 -31.98
N ILE A 167 -3.47 21.42 -31.31
CA ILE A 167 -4.78 21.81 -31.84
C ILE A 167 -4.86 23.31 -32.11
N ARG A 168 -4.44 24.15 -31.15
CA ARG A 168 -4.46 25.61 -31.29
C ARG A 168 -3.54 26.08 -32.42
N ALA A 169 -2.32 25.59 -32.44
CA ALA A 169 -1.34 25.93 -33.47
C ALA A 169 -1.82 25.50 -34.86
N GLY A 170 -2.35 24.28 -35.00
CA GLY A 170 -2.95 23.78 -36.24
C GLY A 170 -4.19 24.56 -36.68
N SER A 171 -4.94 25.13 -35.73
CA SER A 171 -6.12 25.96 -36.02
C SER A 171 -5.77 27.42 -36.36
N GLY A 172 -4.49 27.76 -36.45
CA GLY A 172 -4.02 29.13 -36.75
C GLY A 172 -4.10 30.11 -35.56
N ILE A 173 -4.36 29.62 -34.34
CA ILE A 173 -4.34 30.44 -33.13
C ILE A 173 -2.88 30.65 -32.73
N ARG A 174 -2.46 31.92 -32.55
CA ARG A 174 -1.10 32.24 -32.09
C ARG A 174 -0.83 31.59 -30.73
N VAL A 175 0.09 30.64 -30.72
CA VAL A 175 0.65 30.06 -29.51
C VAL A 175 1.96 30.81 -29.21
N TYR A 176 2.03 31.50 -28.08
CA TYR A 176 3.28 32.11 -27.62
C TYR A 176 4.20 30.99 -27.11
N GLU A 177 5.22 30.68 -27.90
CA GLU A 177 6.26 29.72 -27.55
C GLU A 177 7.43 30.45 -26.87
N ASN A 178 7.93 29.89 -25.77
CA ASN A 178 9.12 30.42 -25.14
C ASN A 178 10.33 30.06 -26.04
N LYS A 179 11.12 31.03 -26.48
CA LYS A 179 12.23 30.79 -27.42
C LYS A 179 13.28 29.80 -26.91
N ASP A 180 13.35 29.58 -25.60
CA ASP A 180 14.30 28.68 -24.97
C ASP A 180 13.76 27.24 -24.76
N SER A 181 12.50 26.96 -25.09
CA SER A 181 11.94 25.61 -24.90
C SER A 181 12.35 24.66 -26.04
N ASN A 182 12.93 23.51 -25.71
CA ASN A 182 13.20 22.43 -26.65
C ASN A 182 11.98 21.51 -26.75
N PRO A 183 11.22 21.50 -27.88
CA PRO A 183 9.98 20.74 -27.99
C PRO A 183 10.18 19.24 -27.85
N LEU A 184 11.31 18.72 -28.36
CA LEU A 184 11.64 17.31 -28.30
C LEU A 184 11.98 16.88 -26.86
N ALA A 185 12.75 17.70 -26.14
CA ALA A 185 13.03 17.47 -24.73
C ALA A 185 11.75 17.56 -23.88
N ASP A 186 10.84 18.48 -24.20
CA ASP A 186 9.55 18.60 -23.51
C ASP A 186 8.66 17.37 -23.72
N ILE A 187 8.62 16.80 -24.92
CA ILE A 187 7.88 15.57 -25.20
C ILE A 187 8.49 14.37 -24.45
N ILE A 188 9.82 14.29 -24.41
CA ILE A 188 10.53 13.18 -23.78
C ILE A 188 10.46 13.30 -22.25
N MET A 189 10.76 14.47 -21.67
CA MET A 189 11.01 14.63 -20.24
C MET A 189 9.76 14.91 -19.41
N ARG A 190 8.72 15.53 -19.96
CA ARG A 190 7.51 15.86 -19.17
C ARG A 190 6.83 14.64 -18.55
N PRO A 191 6.66 13.51 -19.26
CA PRO A 191 6.13 12.30 -18.62
C PRO A 191 6.95 11.88 -17.39
N TYR A 192 8.28 12.06 -17.41
CA TYR A 192 9.15 11.74 -16.28
C TYR A 192 8.98 12.73 -15.12
N ILE A 193 8.89 14.04 -15.39
CA ILE A 193 8.79 15.07 -14.34
C ILE A 193 7.53 14.86 -13.46
N ASN A 194 6.39 14.53 -14.08
CA ASN A 194 5.15 14.29 -13.32
C ASN A 194 5.22 13.03 -12.47
N VAL A 195 5.97 12.05 -12.95
CA VAL A 195 6.11 10.73 -12.34
C VAL A 195 7.13 10.78 -11.20
N ILE A 196 8.20 11.56 -11.36
CA ILE A 196 9.21 11.78 -10.32
C ILE A 196 8.56 12.31 -9.04
N ARG A 197 7.61 13.25 -9.14
CA ARG A 197 6.88 13.77 -7.97
C ARG A 197 6.15 12.67 -7.20
N MET A 198 5.48 11.74 -7.90
CA MET A 198 4.82 10.58 -7.29
C MET A 198 5.82 9.55 -6.75
N HIS A 199 6.97 9.38 -7.42
CA HIS A 199 7.97 8.39 -7.01
C HIS A 199 8.71 8.79 -5.73
N PHE A 200 8.88 10.09 -5.44
CA PHE A 200 9.43 10.51 -4.15
C PHE A 200 8.55 10.14 -2.95
N LEU A 201 7.24 9.93 -3.15
CA LEU A 201 6.35 9.46 -2.09
C LEU A 201 6.73 8.05 -1.61
N ILE A 202 7.46 7.27 -2.39
CA ILE A 202 7.88 5.94 -1.94
C ILE A 202 8.75 6.00 -0.69
N PHE A 203 9.60 7.01 -0.56
CA PHE A 203 10.42 7.19 0.63
C PHE A 203 9.56 7.59 1.83
N PHE A 204 8.53 8.40 1.60
CA PHE A 204 7.53 8.73 2.61
C PHE A 204 6.73 7.49 3.06
N PHE A 205 6.26 6.67 2.12
CA PHE A 205 5.53 5.44 2.44
C PHE A 205 6.42 4.41 3.13
N ALA A 206 7.66 4.21 2.66
CA ALA A 206 8.61 3.32 3.30
C ALA A 206 8.94 3.77 4.73
N PHE A 207 9.07 5.08 4.96
CA PHE A 207 9.23 5.66 6.29
C PHE A 207 7.98 5.42 7.17
N CYS A 208 6.78 5.73 6.66
CA CYS A 208 5.54 5.54 7.41
C CYS A 208 5.31 4.07 7.80
N TYR A 209 5.58 3.16 6.85
CA TYR A 209 5.53 1.71 7.05
C TYR A 209 6.53 1.26 8.12
N TYR A 210 7.80 1.68 8.03
CA TYR A 210 8.82 1.33 9.02
C TYR A 210 8.46 1.80 10.44
N HIS A 211 7.76 2.93 10.54
CA HIS A 211 7.35 3.52 11.82
C HIS A 211 5.95 3.10 12.30
N ASN A 212 5.26 2.16 11.62
CA ASN A 212 3.89 1.73 11.95
C ASN A 212 2.91 2.91 12.10
N THR A 213 3.06 3.90 11.22
CA THR A 213 2.21 5.09 11.21
C THR A 213 0.78 4.69 10.88
N ASP A 214 -0.18 5.35 11.52
CA ASP A 214 -1.60 5.10 11.27
C ASP A 214 -1.97 5.32 9.80
N ASP A 215 -2.66 4.35 9.20
CA ASP A 215 -2.98 4.37 7.77
C ASP A 215 -3.82 5.61 7.41
N TRP A 216 -4.78 6.00 8.24
CA TRP A 216 -5.62 7.17 7.99
C TRP A 216 -4.83 8.47 7.96
N PHE A 217 -3.80 8.58 8.79
CA PHE A 217 -2.88 9.72 8.75
C PHE A 217 -2.09 9.77 7.44
N VAL A 218 -1.62 8.61 6.95
CA VAL A 218 -0.92 8.49 5.67
C VAL A 218 -1.86 8.84 4.51
N PHE A 219 -3.07 8.29 4.50
CA PHE A 219 -4.12 8.62 3.54
C PHE A 219 -4.39 10.12 3.53
N ALA A 220 -4.71 10.73 4.68
CA ALA A 220 -5.00 12.14 4.79
C ALA A 220 -3.83 13.02 4.32
N THR A 221 -2.60 12.65 4.66
CA THR A 221 -1.39 13.39 4.26
C THR A 221 -1.17 13.34 2.75
N VAL A 222 -1.28 12.15 2.13
CA VAL A 222 -1.10 11.99 0.68
C VAL A 222 -2.21 12.69 -0.08
N TYR A 223 -3.46 12.52 0.38
CA TYR A 223 -4.62 13.22 -0.18
C TYR A 223 -4.44 14.74 -0.08
N ALA A 224 -4.06 15.26 1.08
CA ALA A 224 -3.78 16.67 1.27
C ALA A 224 -2.64 17.14 0.35
N VAL A 225 -1.44 16.56 0.43
CA VAL A 225 -0.27 17.03 -0.32
C VAL A 225 -0.46 16.95 -1.83
N TYR A 226 -1.13 15.90 -2.32
CA TYR A 226 -1.09 15.59 -3.74
C TYR A 226 -2.35 16.02 -4.49
N PHE A 227 -3.51 15.95 -3.85
CA PHE A 227 -4.80 16.11 -4.52
C PHE A 227 -5.58 17.32 -4.04
N PHE A 228 -5.21 17.89 -2.90
CA PHE A 228 -5.75 19.18 -2.53
C PHE A 228 -5.25 20.22 -3.56
N PRO A 229 -6.13 21.07 -4.11
CA PRO A 229 -5.79 21.98 -5.20
C PRO A 229 -5.03 23.22 -4.67
N TRP A 230 -3.81 23.00 -4.18
CA TRP A 230 -2.91 23.99 -3.57
C TRP A 230 -2.69 25.23 -4.44
N GLN A 231 -2.75 25.05 -5.76
CA GLN A 231 -2.58 26.12 -6.75
C GLN A 231 -3.69 27.18 -6.66
N SER A 232 -4.80 26.88 -5.99
CA SER A 232 -5.93 27.80 -5.78
C SER A 232 -5.80 28.61 -4.47
N ILE A 233 -4.83 28.30 -3.61
CA ILE A 233 -4.61 29.00 -2.34
C ILE A 233 -3.45 29.98 -2.52
N HIS A 234 -3.77 31.27 -2.58
CA HIS A 234 -2.77 32.34 -2.68
C HIS A 234 -2.56 33.05 -1.33
N GLY A 235 -1.40 33.71 -1.19
CA GLY A 235 -1.14 34.64 -0.09
C GLY A 235 -0.78 33.99 1.26
N LEU A 236 -1.23 34.63 2.34
CA LEU A 236 -0.84 34.30 3.72
C LEU A 236 -1.24 32.87 4.14
N TRP A 237 -2.35 32.35 3.61
CA TRP A 237 -2.86 31.01 3.92
C TRP A 237 -1.99 29.89 3.33
N ALA A 238 -1.45 30.05 2.12
CA ALA A 238 -0.50 29.09 1.56
C ALA A 238 0.78 29.00 2.40
N LYS A 239 1.26 30.15 2.89
CA LYS A 239 2.44 30.23 3.77
C LYS A 239 2.17 29.66 5.16
N ILE A 240 1.04 29.98 5.78
CA ILE A 240 0.64 29.43 7.10
C ILE A 240 0.48 27.91 7.04
N ILE A 241 -0.08 27.37 5.96
CA ILE A 241 -0.28 25.93 5.81
C ILE A 241 1.04 25.22 5.44
N LEU A 242 1.90 25.79 4.60
CA LEU A 242 3.25 25.24 4.37
C LEU A 242 4.08 25.26 5.66
N ILE A 243 3.98 26.33 6.44
CA ILE A 243 4.60 26.44 7.76
C ILE A 243 3.97 25.42 8.71
N GLY A 244 2.66 25.19 8.67
CA GLY A 244 1.99 24.15 9.45
C GLY A 244 2.45 22.73 9.10
N ILE A 245 2.57 22.40 7.81
CA ILE A 245 3.09 21.11 7.32
C ILE A 245 4.58 20.98 7.66
N THR A 246 5.36 22.04 7.48
CA THR A 246 6.79 22.07 7.82
C THR A 246 7.00 21.96 9.32
N LEU A 247 6.20 22.64 10.14
CA LEU A 247 6.20 22.52 11.59
C LEU A 247 5.68 21.17 12.04
N MET A 248 4.76 20.53 11.32
CA MET A 248 4.32 19.16 11.59
C MET A 248 5.45 18.17 11.30
N ILE A 249 6.13 18.29 10.15
CA ILE A 249 7.31 17.49 9.78
C ILE A 249 8.49 17.74 10.75
N VAL A 250 8.75 19.00 11.10
CA VAL A 250 9.81 19.40 12.04
C VAL A 250 9.45 19.02 13.47
N PHE A 251 8.19 19.10 13.91
CA PHE A 251 7.73 18.63 15.22
C PHE A 251 7.82 17.11 15.31
N SER A 252 7.44 16.40 14.24
CA SER A 252 7.69 14.97 14.10
C SER A 252 9.18 14.64 14.15
N LEU A 253 10.07 15.43 13.52
CA LEU A 253 11.53 15.24 13.57
C LEU A 253 12.21 15.72 14.87
N SER A 254 11.64 16.71 15.57
CA SER A 254 12.18 17.26 16.82
C SER A 254 11.79 16.41 18.04
N PHE A 255 10.72 15.61 17.93
CA PHE A 255 10.43 14.53 18.86
C PHE A 255 11.50 13.41 18.82
N PHE A 256 12.32 13.33 17.75
CA PHE A 256 13.40 12.34 17.61
C PHE A 256 14.76 12.77 18.20
N THR A 257 15.01 14.05 18.47
CA THR A 257 16.30 14.49 19.04
C THR A 257 16.34 14.44 20.58
N GLU A 258 15.20 14.18 21.22
CA GLU A 258 15.08 14.05 22.68
C GLU A 258 14.65 12.63 23.10
N THR A 259 15.14 11.62 22.39
CA THR A 259 15.13 10.21 22.86
C THR A 259 16.56 9.67 23.02
N GLY A 260 17.45 10.51 23.55
CA GLY A 260 18.53 10.07 24.42
C GLY A 260 18.11 10.41 25.85
N SER A 261 17.71 9.42 26.64
CA SER A 261 17.27 9.56 28.05
C SER A 261 15.82 10.02 28.28
N ARG A 262 14.83 9.32 27.70
CA ARG A 262 13.47 9.28 28.25
C ARG A 262 13.13 7.82 28.58
N LYS A 263 13.12 7.50 29.89
CA LYS A 263 12.58 6.24 30.43
C LYS A 263 11.24 5.95 29.75
N SER A 264 11.08 4.72 29.24
CA SER A 264 9.83 4.22 28.70
C SER A 264 8.68 4.53 29.65
N ARG A 265 7.77 5.39 29.20
CA ARG A 265 6.50 5.63 29.86
C ARG A 265 5.45 5.65 28.77
N GLY A 266 4.66 4.57 28.71
CA GLY A 266 3.46 4.50 27.87
C GLY A 266 3.45 3.39 26.80
N GLN A 267 3.77 2.16 27.17
CA GLN A 267 3.29 0.96 26.46
C GLN A 267 2.99 -0.19 27.45
N ASP A 268 3.52 -0.09 28.68
CA ASP A 268 3.23 -0.98 29.80
C ASP A 268 1.94 -0.65 30.57
N SER A 269 1.24 0.45 30.25
CA SER A 269 0.03 0.85 30.99
C SER A 269 -1.24 0.08 30.61
N HIS A 270 -1.29 -0.59 29.45
CA HIS A 270 -2.51 -1.29 29.04
C HIS A 270 -2.76 -2.60 29.81
N ILE A 271 -1.73 -3.22 30.38
CA ILE A 271 -1.89 -4.41 31.24
C ILE A 271 -2.46 -4.03 32.61
N ILE A 272 -2.32 -2.77 33.01
CA ILE A 272 -2.76 -2.28 34.33
C ILE A 272 -4.28 -2.02 34.36
N ASP A 273 -4.92 -1.89 33.18
CA ASP A 273 -6.37 -1.63 33.08
C ASP A 273 -7.20 -2.87 32.73
N ALA A 274 -6.60 -3.92 32.17
CA ALA A 274 -7.32 -5.15 31.83
C ALA A 274 -7.46 -6.05 33.07
N GLU A 275 -8.69 -6.36 33.46
CA GLU A 275 -8.99 -7.18 34.64
C GLU A 275 -8.67 -8.65 34.36
N ILE A 276 -8.08 -9.35 35.34
CA ILE A 276 -7.90 -10.80 35.27
C ILE A 276 -9.28 -11.46 35.43
N ILE A 277 -9.74 -12.14 34.38
CA ILE A 277 -11.06 -12.78 34.36
C ILE A 277 -11.01 -14.27 34.69
N ALA A 278 -9.87 -14.93 34.46
CA ALA A 278 -9.68 -16.34 34.78
C ALA A 278 -8.21 -16.72 34.90
N ARG A 279 -7.95 -17.82 35.62
CA ARG A 279 -6.63 -18.46 35.70
C ARG A 279 -6.77 -19.96 35.50
N ASP A 280 -5.80 -20.53 34.81
CA ASP A 280 -5.70 -21.96 34.54
C ASP A 280 -4.23 -22.37 34.57
N GLY A 281 -3.75 -22.76 35.75
CA GLY A 281 -2.33 -23.01 36.00
C GLY A 281 -1.47 -21.79 35.65
N ARG A 282 -0.55 -21.96 34.69
CA ARG A 282 0.35 -20.91 34.17
C ARG A 282 -0.32 -19.91 33.22
N PHE A 283 -1.58 -20.13 32.86
CA PHE A 283 -2.31 -19.25 31.94
C PHE A 283 -3.19 -18.27 32.71
N ILE A 284 -3.11 -16.99 32.36
CA ILE A 284 -3.91 -15.92 32.95
C ILE A 284 -4.68 -15.22 31.82
N ALA A 285 -6.01 -15.26 31.87
CA ALA A 285 -6.87 -14.57 30.91
C ALA A 285 -7.27 -13.19 31.40
N TYR A 286 -7.30 -12.22 30.49
CA TYR A 286 -7.66 -10.83 30.72
C TYR A 286 -8.97 -10.46 30.02
N SER A 287 -9.65 -9.42 30.53
CA SER A 287 -10.95 -8.93 30.05
C SER A 287 -10.97 -8.45 28.60
N ASP A 288 -9.80 -8.23 28.00
CA ASP A 288 -9.60 -7.75 26.63
C ASP A 288 -9.22 -8.88 25.64
N ALA A 289 -9.59 -10.12 25.99
CA ALA A 289 -9.42 -11.32 25.17
C ALA A 289 -7.96 -11.71 24.90
N MET A 290 -7.09 -11.49 25.88
CA MET A 290 -5.70 -11.96 25.86
C MET A 290 -5.45 -13.02 26.94
N VAL A 291 -4.51 -13.92 26.66
CA VAL A 291 -4.07 -14.95 27.60
C VAL A 291 -2.55 -14.90 27.74
N LEU A 292 -2.05 -14.61 28.94
CA LEU A 292 -0.63 -14.65 29.28
C LEU A 292 -0.24 -16.07 29.71
N ASP A 293 0.82 -16.61 29.10
CA ASP A 293 1.54 -17.79 29.57
C ASP A 293 2.72 -17.33 30.43
N THR A 294 2.64 -17.51 31.75
CA THR A 294 3.64 -17.02 32.70
C THR A 294 4.97 -17.76 32.64
N GLU A 295 5.00 -18.99 32.12
CA GLU A 295 6.25 -19.76 31.98
C GLU A 295 7.06 -19.29 30.78
N THR A 296 6.40 -19.03 29.65
CA THR A 296 7.08 -18.61 28.42
C THR A 296 7.21 -17.09 28.30
N GLY A 297 6.43 -16.34 29.06
CA GLY A 297 6.32 -14.89 28.92
C GLY A 297 5.67 -14.48 27.58
N LEU A 298 4.94 -15.39 26.94
CA LEU A 298 4.20 -15.12 25.71
C LEU A 298 2.76 -14.78 26.02
N MET A 299 2.19 -13.90 25.22
CA MET A 299 0.80 -13.51 25.29
C MET A 299 0.11 -13.93 23.99
N TRP A 300 -1.03 -14.57 24.15
CA TRP A 300 -1.81 -15.22 23.10
C TRP A 300 -3.16 -14.54 22.95
N ALA A 301 -3.71 -14.55 21.75
CA ALA A 301 -5.12 -14.24 21.56
C ALA A 301 -5.98 -15.32 22.24
N ALA A 302 -7.08 -14.93 22.91
CA ALA A 302 -8.01 -15.89 23.51
C ALA A 302 -8.80 -16.70 22.48
N ALA A 303 -8.76 -16.33 21.20
CA ALA A 303 -9.39 -17.07 20.11
C ALA A 303 -8.57 -17.02 18.82
N ASP A 304 -8.70 -18.04 17.98
CA ASP A 304 -8.07 -18.09 16.66
C ASP A 304 -8.84 -17.26 15.59
N SER A 305 -8.38 -17.34 14.35
CA SER A 305 -8.97 -16.65 13.19
C SER A 305 -10.38 -17.11 12.78
N GLY A 306 -11.04 -17.98 13.54
CA GLY A 306 -12.45 -18.32 13.32
C GLY A 306 -12.74 -19.23 12.12
N GLY A 307 -11.75 -19.95 11.60
CA GLY A 307 -11.96 -20.95 10.55
C GLY A 307 -10.71 -21.27 9.74
N ASN A 308 -10.91 -22.03 8.67
CA ASN A 308 -9.84 -22.44 7.78
C ASN A 308 -9.21 -21.24 7.05
N GLN A 309 -7.88 -21.15 7.10
CA GLN A 309 -7.06 -20.13 6.47
C GLN A 309 -5.99 -20.78 5.59
N THR A 310 -5.64 -20.11 4.49
CA THR A 310 -4.36 -20.39 3.82
C THR A 310 -3.22 -19.94 4.74
N TRP A 311 -2.01 -20.45 4.53
CA TRP A 311 -0.87 -20.03 5.34
C TRP A 311 -0.58 -18.53 5.20
N SER A 312 -0.74 -17.98 4.00
CA SER A 312 -0.58 -16.54 3.74
C SER A 312 -1.61 -15.73 4.52
N ASN A 313 -2.90 -16.06 4.40
CA ASN A 313 -3.99 -15.38 5.11
C ASN A 313 -3.80 -15.43 6.63
N ALA A 314 -3.32 -16.55 7.14
CA ALA A 314 -3.01 -16.69 8.55
C ALA A 314 -1.88 -15.75 9.01
N LEU A 315 -0.85 -15.56 8.18
CA LEU A 315 0.26 -14.67 8.48
C LEU A 315 -0.20 -13.21 8.56
N ILE A 316 -1.07 -12.80 7.63
CA ILE A 316 -1.66 -11.47 7.59
C ILE A 316 -2.61 -11.26 8.76
N TYR A 317 -3.47 -12.23 9.03
CA TYR A 317 -4.37 -12.20 10.19
C TYR A 317 -3.60 -11.93 11.48
N CYS A 318 -2.52 -12.68 11.74
CA CYS A 318 -1.73 -12.47 12.95
C CYS A 318 -1.04 -11.10 13.00
N ARG A 319 -0.58 -10.56 11.87
CA ARG A 319 0.05 -9.22 11.79
C ARG A 319 -0.96 -8.09 11.95
N ASN A 320 -2.19 -8.28 11.49
CA ASN A 320 -3.26 -7.30 11.54
C ASN A 320 -4.15 -7.44 12.78
N TYR A 321 -3.91 -8.45 13.61
CA TYR A 321 -4.59 -8.62 14.88
C TYR A 321 -4.29 -7.45 15.82
N ARG A 322 -5.32 -6.96 16.53
CA ARG A 322 -5.26 -5.79 17.42
C ARG A 322 -5.86 -6.07 18.81
N GLY A 323 -5.82 -7.33 19.26
CA GLY A 323 -6.26 -7.71 20.61
C GLY A 323 -5.51 -6.93 21.69
N GLY A 324 -6.22 -6.52 22.75
CA GLY A 324 -5.69 -5.69 23.84
C GLY A 324 -5.05 -4.36 23.44
N GLY A 325 -5.34 -3.85 22.22
CA GLY A 325 -4.76 -2.60 21.70
C GLY A 325 -3.31 -2.73 21.22
N TYR A 326 -2.73 -3.93 21.22
CA TYR A 326 -1.36 -4.17 20.78
C TYR A 326 -1.24 -4.31 19.26
N ARG A 327 -0.05 -3.99 18.73
CA ARG A 327 0.26 -4.00 17.28
C ARG A 327 1.41 -4.94 16.91
N ASP A 328 2.13 -5.47 17.89
CA ASP A 328 3.30 -6.35 17.76
C ASP A 328 2.91 -7.84 17.75
N TRP A 329 1.66 -8.15 17.40
CA TRP A 329 1.19 -9.51 17.18
C TRP A 329 1.85 -10.13 15.95
N ARG A 330 2.16 -11.42 16.05
CA ARG A 330 2.77 -12.20 14.96
C ARG A 330 2.25 -13.61 14.93
N MET A 331 2.53 -14.30 13.83
CA MET A 331 2.35 -15.74 13.75
C MET A 331 3.35 -16.45 14.68
N PRO A 332 2.92 -17.47 15.43
CA PRO A 332 3.77 -18.23 16.32
C PRO A 332 4.68 -19.18 15.55
N THR A 333 5.80 -19.55 16.15
CA THR A 333 6.62 -20.68 15.70
C THR A 333 5.98 -22.01 16.13
N ALA A 334 6.36 -23.11 15.50
CA ALA A 334 5.89 -24.45 15.82
C ALA A 334 6.34 -24.85 17.23
N MET A 335 7.52 -24.39 17.64
CA MET A 335 8.04 -24.60 18.99
C MET A 335 7.19 -23.89 20.04
N GLU A 336 6.77 -22.64 19.78
CA GLU A 336 5.86 -21.90 20.66
C GLU A 336 4.46 -22.53 20.69
N LEU A 337 3.91 -22.94 19.54
CA LEU A 337 2.61 -23.64 19.53
C LEU A 337 2.64 -24.95 20.31
N LYS A 338 3.76 -25.69 20.24
CA LYS A 338 3.94 -26.93 21.01
C LYS A 338 3.92 -26.71 22.51
N THR A 339 4.32 -25.54 23.00
CA THR A 339 4.25 -25.28 24.45
C THR A 339 2.80 -25.26 24.92
N LEU A 340 1.84 -24.87 24.08
CA LEU A 340 0.41 -24.85 24.45
C LEU A 340 -0.23 -26.23 24.57
N TYR A 341 0.35 -27.28 23.97
CA TYR A 341 -0.25 -28.62 23.95
C TYR A 341 -0.05 -29.35 25.28
N ASP A 342 -1.15 -29.79 25.91
CA ASP A 342 -1.13 -30.68 27.06
C ASP A 342 -2.18 -31.79 26.94
N LYS A 343 -1.73 -33.03 26.82
CA LYS A 343 -2.59 -34.22 26.69
C LYS A 343 -3.57 -34.44 27.85
N ASN A 344 -3.27 -33.90 29.04
CA ASN A 344 -4.08 -34.06 30.24
C ASN A 344 -5.12 -32.94 30.40
N GLN A 345 -5.04 -31.92 29.55
CA GLN A 345 -5.94 -30.78 29.50
C GLN A 345 -6.67 -30.78 28.17
N GLY A 346 -7.82 -30.12 28.09
CA GLY A 346 -8.52 -29.93 26.83
C GLY A 346 -10.02 -29.85 26.94
N TYR A 347 -10.64 -29.40 25.86
CA TYR A 347 -12.08 -29.23 25.73
C TYR A 347 -12.60 -29.90 24.45
N LEU A 348 -13.90 -30.18 24.42
CA LEU A 348 -14.53 -30.84 23.29
C LEU A 348 -14.57 -29.93 22.06
N TYR A 349 -14.04 -30.43 20.95
CA TYR A 349 -14.10 -29.79 19.65
C TYR A 349 -15.43 -30.12 18.95
N GLY A 350 -16.25 -29.08 18.74
CA GLY A 350 -17.52 -29.17 18.03
C GLY A 350 -18.60 -29.97 18.77
N ARG A 351 -19.87 -29.61 18.55
CA ARG A 351 -21.02 -30.19 19.28
C ARG A 351 -21.28 -31.68 19.01
N GLN A 352 -20.68 -32.24 17.96
CA GLN A 352 -21.00 -33.58 17.44
C GLN A 352 -19.79 -34.52 17.26
N THR A 353 -18.55 -34.04 17.39
CA THR A 353 -17.41 -34.78 16.81
C THR A 353 -16.60 -35.65 17.78
N GLN A 354 -16.92 -35.66 19.09
CA GLN A 354 -16.22 -36.39 20.16
C GLN A 354 -14.69 -36.17 20.24
N TRP A 355 -14.10 -35.32 19.41
CA TRP A 355 -12.68 -35.00 19.47
C TRP A 355 -12.41 -33.99 20.58
N THR A 356 -11.28 -34.13 21.26
CA THR A 356 -10.79 -33.18 22.26
C THR A 356 -9.62 -32.40 21.69
N VAL A 357 -9.63 -31.09 21.88
CA VAL A 357 -8.49 -30.22 21.62
C VAL A 357 -7.72 -30.07 22.93
N HIS A 358 -6.44 -30.42 22.92
CA HIS A 358 -5.60 -30.55 24.10
C HIS A 358 -4.76 -29.30 24.36
N LEU A 359 -5.39 -28.28 24.94
CA LEU A 359 -4.78 -27.08 25.51
C LEU A 359 -5.73 -26.44 26.54
N THR A 360 -5.31 -25.36 27.21
CA THR A 360 -6.16 -24.59 28.14
C THR A 360 -7.49 -24.15 27.50
N GLU A 361 -8.57 -24.17 28.28
CA GLU A 361 -9.89 -23.68 27.83
C GLU A 361 -9.93 -22.15 27.66
N LEU A 362 -8.91 -21.44 28.15
CA LEU A 362 -8.79 -19.99 28.01
C LEU A 362 -8.45 -19.56 26.57
N ILE A 363 -7.96 -20.48 25.73
CA ILE A 363 -7.67 -20.23 24.32
C ILE A 363 -8.61 -21.11 23.47
N HIS A 364 -9.54 -20.49 22.76
CA HIS A 364 -10.54 -21.18 21.97
C HIS A 364 -10.17 -21.27 20.48
N LEU A 365 -9.89 -22.48 20.03
CA LEU A 365 -9.65 -22.81 18.62
C LEU A 365 -10.95 -23.19 17.90
N SER A 366 -11.23 -22.55 16.77
CA SER A 366 -12.33 -22.88 15.85
C SER A 366 -12.05 -24.12 14.99
N VAL A 367 -10.77 -24.48 14.82
CA VAL A 367 -10.31 -25.71 14.16
C VAL A 367 -9.10 -26.29 14.92
N PRO A 368 -8.88 -27.62 14.90
CA PRO A 368 -7.90 -28.26 15.78
C PRO A 368 -6.45 -28.10 15.31
N SER A 369 -6.18 -27.31 14.28
CA SER A 369 -4.84 -27.15 13.72
C SER A 369 -4.52 -25.69 13.47
N ILE A 370 -3.32 -25.26 13.88
CA ILE A 370 -2.87 -23.88 13.77
C ILE A 370 -1.61 -23.80 12.93
N TRP A 371 -1.54 -22.81 12.05
CA TRP A 371 -0.37 -22.51 11.25
C TRP A 371 0.76 -21.95 12.12
N SER A 372 1.98 -22.42 11.88
CA SER A 372 3.19 -21.78 12.39
C SER A 372 3.89 -20.98 11.29
N SER A 373 4.79 -20.09 11.69
CA SER A 373 5.64 -19.33 10.76
C SER A 373 6.72 -20.19 10.08
N ASP A 374 6.93 -21.42 10.55
CA ASP A 374 7.96 -22.33 10.05
C ASP A 374 7.53 -22.99 8.74
N LYS A 375 8.52 -23.22 7.88
CA LYS A 375 8.31 -23.88 6.59
C LYS A 375 9.51 -24.75 6.22
N ASN A 376 9.23 -25.79 5.45
CA ASN A 376 10.24 -26.63 4.83
C ASN A 376 9.91 -26.82 3.33
N LYS A 377 10.68 -27.67 2.65
CA LYS A 377 10.49 -27.98 1.23
C LYS A 377 9.10 -28.58 0.89
N ASP A 378 8.42 -29.15 1.89
CA ASP A 378 7.15 -29.87 1.75
C ASP A 378 5.94 -28.99 2.14
N GLY A 379 6.17 -27.76 2.63
CA GLY A 379 5.13 -26.79 2.93
C GLY A 379 5.36 -26.00 4.23
N ALA A 380 4.31 -25.31 4.69
CA ALA A 380 4.30 -24.68 5.99
C ALA A 380 3.97 -25.69 7.09
N ILE A 381 4.52 -25.50 8.28
CA ILE A 381 4.26 -26.37 9.42
C ILE A 381 2.94 -25.96 10.06
N ARG A 382 2.09 -26.95 10.37
CA ARG A 382 0.95 -26.78 11.26
C ARG A 382 1.13 -27.64 12.51
N VAL A 383 0.60 -27.17 13.63
CA VAL A 383 0.50 -27.96 14.87
C VAL A 383 -0.95 -28.37 15.07
N ASN A 384 -1.18 -29.68 15.25
CA ASN A 384 -2.50 -30.25 15.51
C ASN A 384 -2.68 -30.52 17.01
N PHE A 385 -3.71 -29.92 17.60
CA PHE A 385 -3.98 -30.00 19.03
C PHE A 385 -4.88 -31.18 19.45
N ILE A 386 -5.35 -32.02 18.52
CA ILE A 386 -5.98 -33.31 18.88
C ILE A 386 -4.89 -34.36 19.17
N TYR A 387 -3.79 -34.33 18.43
CA TYR A 387 -2.75 -35.37 18.51
C TYR A 387 -1.38 -34.86 18.99
N GLY A 388 -1.19 -33.54 19.12
CA GLY A 388 0.09 -32.93 19.48
C GLY A 388 1.16 -33.04 18.38
N THR A 389 0.74 -33.22 17.13
CA THR A 389 1.67 -33.49 16.00
C THR A 389 1.95 -32.24 15.18
N GLU A 390 3.19 -32.11 14.71
CA GLU A 390 3.58 -31.11 13.71
C GLU A 390 3.67 -31.75 12.33
N ASN A 391 3.06 -31.14 11.32
CA ASN A 391 3.03 -31.71 9.98
C ASN A 391 3.26 -30.63 8.92
N PRO A 392 4.19 -30.83 7.96
CA PRO A 392 4.27 -29.97 6.79
C PRO A 392 3.00 -30.10 5.95
N THR A 393 2.47 -28.98 5.51
CA THR A 393 1.21 -28.88 4.78
C THR A 393 1.34 -27.87 3.64
N PRO A 394 0.80 -28.18 2.43
CA PRO A 394 0.77 -27.23 1.34
C PRO A 394 0.11 -25.90 1.73
N MET A 395 0.74 -24.79 1.35
CA MET A 395 0.35 -23.43 1.77
C MET A 395 -0.97 -22.95 1.15
N SER A 396 -1.40 -23.55 0.04
CA SER A 396 -2.58 -23.16 -0.75
C SER A 396 -3.94 -23.53 -0.11
N GLY A 397 -3.96 -24.09 1.11
CA GLY A 397 -5.21 -24.41 1.81
C GLY A 397 -6.09 -25.47 1.10
N GLY A 398 -5.51 -26.23 0.17
CA GLY A 398 -6.24 -27.10 -0.75
C GLY A 398 -6.53 -28.50 -0.22
N SER A 399 -7.53 -28.65 0.65
CA SER A 399 -8.51 -29.75 0.60
C SER A 399 -9.48 -29.66 1.79
N LEU A 400 -10.74 -30.03 1.57
CA LEU A 400 -11.81 -30.19 2.57
C LEU A 400 -11.46 -31.10 3.78
N ARG A 401 -10.28 -31.71 3.80
CA ARG A 401 -9.82 -32.63 4.86
C ARG A 401 -8.88 -32.02 5.89
N ARG A 402 -8.38 -30.80 5.69
CA ARG A 402 -7.32 -30.21 6.54
C ARG A 402 -7.57 -28.72 6.79
N SER A 403 -8.51 -28.42 7.68
CA SER A 403 -8.74 -27.04 8.15
C SER A 403 -7.64 -26.59 9.10
N VAL A 404 -7.05 -25.42 8.84
CA VAL A 404 -5.96 -24.84 9.65
C VAL A 404 -6.20 -23.35 9.87
N ALA A 405 -6.19 -22.87 11.11
CA ALA A 405 -6.42 -21.46 11.47
C ALA A 405 -5.12 -20.75 11.89
N ALA A 406 -5.24 -19.48 12.26
CA ALA A 406 -4.17 -18.64 12.77
C ALA A 406 -4.43 -18.27 14.23
N LEU A 407 -3.42 -18.40 15.10
CA LEU A 407 -3.47 -17.97 16.49
C LEU A 407 -2.38 -16.93 16.74
N PRO A 408 -2.71 -15.64 16.91
CA PRO A 408 -1.73 -14.59 17.15
C PRO A 408 -0.98 -14.78 18.49
N VAL A 409 0.32 -14.51 18.47
CA VAL A 409 1.18 -14.47 19.66
C VAL A 409 2.03 -13.20 19.69
N ARG A 410 2.39 -12.74 20.88
CA ARG A 410 3.37 -11.68 21.10
C ARG A 410 4.20 -11.96 22.35
N LYS A 411 5.29 -11.21 22.54
CA LYS A 411 6.04 -11.23 23.82
C LYS A 411 5.36 -10.31 24.82
N HIS A 412 5.32 -10.72 26.09
CA HIS A 412 4.93 -9.86 27.18
C HIS A 412 6.01 -8.79 27.42
N SER A 413 5.62 -7.51 27.52
CA SER A 413 6.58 -6.39 27.52
C SER A 413 7.40 -6.24 28.81
N ASP A 414 7.04 -6.92 29.91
CA ASP A 414 7.73 -6.72 31.20
C ASP A 414 9.00 -7.59 31.36
N GLY A 415 9.25 -8.61 30.54
CA GLY A 415 10.49 -9.44 30.66
C GLY A 415 10.70 -10.11 32.04
N ARG A 416 9.77 -9.95 32.98
CA ARG A 416 9.72 -10.61 34.28
C ARG A 416 8.96 -11.90 34.07
N ILE A 417 9.67 -13.00 34.30
CA ILE A 417 9.02 -14.28 34.60
C ILE A 417 8.28 -14.02 35.92
N TYR A 418 6.95 -14.06 35.88
CA TYR A 418 6.18 -14.05 37.12
C TYR A 418 6.41 -15.42 37.76
N ASP A 419 7.27 -15.46 38.79
CA ASP A 419 7.40 -16.63 39.64
C ASP A 419 6.00 -17.05 40.09
N ALA A 420 5.70 -18.34 39.94
CA ALA A 420 4.42 -18.96 40.26
C ALA A 420 4.09 -18.95 41.78
N ASP A 421 4.85 -18.21 42.59
CA ASP A 421 4.82 -18.24 44.06
C ASP A 421 4.51 -16.86 44.68
N LEU A 422 3.46 -16.20 44.22
CA LEU A 422 2.82 -15.14 45.01
C LEU A 422 1.35 -15.47 45.23
N GLY A 423 1.13 -16.40 46.17
CA GLY A 423 -0.12 -16.47 46.89
C GLY A 423 -0.24 -15.29 47.84
N ILE A 424 -1.20 -14.39 47.57
CA ILE A 424 -2.00 -13.64 48.55
C ILE A 424 -3.38 -13.42 47.91
#